data_AF-A0A3D1BJT0-F1
#
_entry.id   AF-A0A3D1BJT0-F1
#
_cell.length_a   1.000
_cell.length_b   1.000
_cell.length_c   1.000
_cell.angle_alpha   90.00
_cell.angle_beta   90.00
_cell.angle_gamma   90.00
#
_symmetry.space_group_name_H-M   'P 1'
#
loop_
_entity.id
_entity.type
_entity.pdbx_description
1 polymer ?
#
loop_
_entity_poly.entity_id
_entity_poly.type
_entity_poly.pdbx_seq_one_letter_code
_entity_poly.pdbx_strand_id
1 'polypeptide(L)'
;MIGAIFALLIFSLAFLTFIFVYKQKFMPKGEVEISEEVRNPLVMQVLVPRENDKTPLAAEQMFASLHGLLGDLKKCENVISFEIISTGEKGIRFFVVSPKYLAKFVEGQVYAQYPNADIKYVKDYTLEKSQNGSFITTGEVEFVKDYIFPIKTFRDFEVDPLAAITGAVSDLKIGESAWIQVIVRPVDNFWQDDSKKYISAIREGKDLNINFLKRIGIFLEGMAKVLANNESSSPSKKEVVRLAPGQEEELSQIENKMLKVGFEFVIRVVTNADNQVRSEQILRDAVASFKQFTTAHLNSLSYSLEEREAKEIYQDFLNRKLSVETVDIMNIEELASLYHMPNISVETPNIAWSRSRKLEPPMDLPVASDYGVSVFAETEYRDYKEEFGLKPIDRQRHFYLLGKTGVG
;
A
#
# COMPACT_ATOMS: atom_id res chain seq x y z
N MET A 1 11.67 -65.02 5.14
CA MET A 1 11.07 -64.34 3.96
C MET A 1 10.00 -63.32 4.35
N ILE A 2 8.94 -63.69 5.08
CA ILE A 2 7.82 -62.78 5.42
C ILE A 2 8.29 -61.53 6.20
N GLY A 3 9.18 -61.67 7.20
CA GLY A 3 9.69 -60.53 7.96
C GLY A 3 10.52 -59.53 7.14
N ALA A 4 11.26 -60.02 6.14
CA ALA A 4 12.05 -59.16 5.25
C ALA A 4 11.14 -58.37 4.29
N ILE A 5 10.06 -58.99 3.82
CA ILE A 5 9.04 -58.34 2.99
C ILE A 5 8.30 -57.25 3.79
N PHE A 6 8.00 -57.51 5.06
CA PHE A 6 7.33 -56.54 5.93
C PHE A 6 8.22 -55.33 6.24
N ALA A 7 9.51 -55.56 6.49
CA ALA A 7 10.48 -54.48 6.69
C ALA A 7 10.63 -53.59 5.44
N LEU A 8 10.67 -54.19 4.24
CA LEU A 8 10.71 -53.47 2.97
C LEU A 8 9.46 -52.61 2.74
N LEU A 9 8.28 -53.12 3.10
CA LEU A 9 7.02 -52.38 2.99
C LEU A 9 6.99 -51.15 3.92
N ILE A 10 7.44 -51.30 5.17
CA ILE A 10 7.53 -50.19 6.12
C ILE A 10 8.53 -49.13 5.62
N PHE A 11 9.68 -49.55 5.12
CA PHE A 11 10.69 -48.63 4.60
C PHE A 11 10.21 -47.89 3.35
N SER A 12 9.51 -48.59 2.45
CA SER A 12 8.88 -47.97 1.27
C SER A 12 7.80 -46.94 1.65
N LEU A 13 6.97 -47.25 2.65
CA LEU A 13 5.95 -46.33 3.12
C LEU A 13 6.56 -45.10 3.79
N ALA A 14 7.60 -45.30 4.61
CA ALA A 14 8.36 -44.22 5.24
C ALA A 14 9.09 -43.35 4.20
N PHE A 15 9.60 -43.94 3.13
CA PHE A 15 10.24 -43.21 2.04
C PHE A 15 9.22 -42.41 1.21
N LEU A 16 8.03 -42.96 0.96
CA LEU A 16 6.94 -42.26 0.28
C LEU A 16 6.40 -41.10 1.13
N THR A 17 6.22 -41.28 2.44
CA THR A 17 5.84 -40.19 3.34
C THR A 17 6.96 -39.16 3.47
N PHE A 18 8.22 -39.56 3.50
CA PHE A 18 9.35 -38.64 3.44
C PHE A 18 9.35 -37.82 2.15
N ILE A 19 9.19 -38.45 0.98
CA ILE A 19 9.07 -37.75 -0.30
C ILE A 19 7.85 -36.83 -0.30
N PHE A 20 6.71 -37.27 0.23
CA PHE A 20 5.50 -36.45 0.28
C PHE A 20 5.69 -35.21 1.16
N VAL A 21 6.23 -35.38 2.37
CA VAL A 21 6.53 -34.29 3.30
C VAL A 21 7.63 -33.37 2.75
N TYR A 22 8.67 -33.96 2.14
CA TYR A 22 9.74 -33.21 1.50
C TYR A 22 9.20 -32.41 0.30
N LYS A 23 8.36 -33.00 -0.54
CA LYS A 23 7.71 -32.32 -1.66
C LYS A 23 6.75 -31.23 -1.19
N GLN A 24 6.04 -31.42 -0.08
CA GLN A 24 5.17 -30.39 0.49
C GLN A 24 5.96 -29.23 1.13
N LYS A 25 7.14 -29.51 1.71
CA LYS A 25 7.98 -28.53 2.38
C LYS A 25 8.96 -27.80 1.44
N PHE A 26 9.34 -28.43 0.33
CA PHE A 26 10.33 -27.94 -0.63
C PHE A 26 9.78 -27.74 -2.05
N MET A 27 8.48 -27.95 -2.31
CA MET A 27 7.92 -27.40 -3.55
C MET A 27 8.02 -25.88 -3.49
N PRO A 28 8.51 -25.23 -4.56
CA PRO A 28 8.39 -23.79 -4.67
C PRO A 28 6.91 -23.43 -4.49
N LYS A 29 6.61 -22.49 -3.57
CA LYS A 29 5.29 -21.87 -3.45
C LYS A 29 4.82 -21.58 -4.88
N GLY A 30 3.70 -22.17 -5.29
CA GLY A 30 3.30 -22.24 -6.69
C GLY A 30 3.44 -20.88 -7.37
N GLU A 31 4.08 -20.83 -8.54
CA GLU A 31 4.03 -19.67 -9.42
C GLU A 31 2.60 -19.57 -9.94
N VAL A 32 1.73 -18.92 -9.17
CA VAL A 32 0.40 -18.58 -9.64
C VAL A 32 0.53 -17.45 -10.66
N GLU A 33 -0.39 -17.41 -11.63
CA GLU A 33 -0.49 -16.32 -12.58
C GLU A 33 -0.74 -15.01 -11.83
N ILE A 34 0.31 -14.19 -11.70
CA ILE A 34 0.23 -12.90 -11.01
C ILE A 34 -0.55 -11.94 -11.90
N SER A 35 -1.62 -11.33 -11.37
CA SER A 35 -2.32 -10.27 -12.10
C SER A 35 -1.47 -9.00 -12.08
N GLU A 36 -1.17 -8.49 -13.26
CA GLU A 36 -0.55 -7.18 -13.40
C GLU A 36 -1.57 -6.07 -13.17
N GLU A 37 -2.86 -6.28 -13.44
CA GLU A 37 -3.88 -5.22 -13.40
C GLU A 37 -4.95 -5.49 -12.33
N VAL A 38 -5.62 -4.43 -11.87
CA VAL A 38 -6.79 -4.56 -10.98
C VAL A 38 -8.00 -5.02 -11.80
N ARG A 39 -8.36 -6.30 -11.70
CA ARG A 39 -9.55 -6.84 -12.40
C ARG A 39 -10.86 -6.44 -11.72
N ASN A 40 -11.81 -5.94 -12.50
CA ASN A 40 -13.11 -5.44 -12.01
C ASN A 40 -12.95 -4.50 -10.80
N PRO A 41 -12.25 -3.35 -10.99
CA PRO A 41 -11.88 -2.47 -9.90
C PRO A 41 -13.12 -1.83 -9.27
N LEU A 42 -13.10 -1.72 -7.94
CA LEU A 42 -13.98 -0.83 -7.20
C LEU A 42 -13.14 0.34 -6.65
N VAL A 43 -13.63 1.56 -6.89
CA VAL A 43 -12.99 2.80 -6.43
C VAL A 43 -13.68 3.28 -5.16
N MET A 44 -12.94 3.27 -4.05
CA MET A 44 -13.39 3.75 -2.76
C MET A 44 -12.83 5.15 -2.53
N GLN A 45 -13.68 6.16 -2.46
CA GLN A 45 -13.31 7.47 -1.92
C GLN A 45 -13.29 7.39 -0.39
N VAL A 46 -12.19 7.80 0.23
CA VAL A 46 -12.04 7.81 1.69
C VAL A 46 -11.92 9.24 2.16
N LEU A 47 -12.87 9.69 2.99
CA LEU A 47 -12.82 10.98 3.65
C LEU A 47 -12.70 10.78 5.16
N VAL A 48 -11.89 11.59 5.83
CA VAL A 48 -11.81 11.60 7.30
C VAL A 48 -12.32 12.93 7.86
N PRO A 49 -12.77 12.99 9.13
CA PRO A 49 -13.11 14.24 9.78
C PRO A 49 -11.87 15.15 9.88
N ARG A 50 -12.08 16.47 9.91
CA ARG A 50 -10.96 17.43 10.03
C ARG A 50 -10.22 17.29 11.35
N GLU A 51 -10.88 16.79 12.39
CA GLU A 51 -10.29 16.54 13.70
C GLU A 51 -9.63 15.15 13.81
N ASN A 52 -9.33 14.49 12.69
CA ASN A 52 -8.69 13.17 12.68
C ASN A 52 -7.32 13.23 13.37
N ASP A 53 -7.19 12.51 14.48
CA ASP A 53 -5.98 12.44 15.32
C ASP A 53 -5.09 11.24 15.00
N LYS A 54 -5.46 10.44 13.99
CA LYS A 54 -4.72 9.24 13.59
C LYS A 54 -3.41 9.62 12.91
N THR A 55 -2.30 9.18 13.50
CA THR A 55 -0.95 9.36 12.96
C THR A 55 -0.68 8.40 11.80
N PRO A 56 0.43 8.58 11.04
CA PRO A 56 0.85 7.63 10.01
C PRO A 56 1.01 6.18 10.52
N LEU A 57 1.25 5.99 11.82
CA LEU A 57 1.27 4.66 12.45
C LEU A 57 -0.03 3.88 12.22
N ALA A 58 -1.19 4.56 12.15
CA ALA A 58 -2.46 3.92 11.82
C ALA A 58 -2.44 3.31 10.41
N ALA A 59 -1.82 3.99 9.43
CA ALA A 59 -1.63 3.44 8.10
C ALA A 59 -0.61 2.30 8.09
N GLU A 60 0.47 2.37 8.88
CA GLU A 60 1.42 1.25 9.02
C GLU A 60 0.70 -0.01 9.49
N GLN A 61 -0.19 0.10 10.48
CA GLN A 61 -1.01 -1.04 10.93
C GLN A 61 -2.04 -1.49 9.87
N MET A 62 -2.63 -0.56 9.11
CA MET A 62 -3.51 -0.90 7.97
C MET A 62 -2.75 -1.74 6.94
N PHE A 63 -1.56 -1.32 6.53
CA PHE A 63 -0.73 -2.04 5.57
C PHE A 63 -0.25 -3.38 6.12
N ALA A 64 0.06 -3.47 7.42
CA ALA A 64 0.36 -4.74 8.08
C ALA A 64 -0.80 -5.73 7.94
N SER A 65 -2.04 -5.29 8.19
CA SER A 65 -3.22 -6.15 8.00
C SER A 65 -3.47 -6.51 6.54
N LEU A 66 -3.25 -5.58 5.61
CA LEU A 66 -3.39 -5.83 4.16
C LEU A 66 -2.35 -6.81 3.63
N HIS A 67 -1.18 -6.92 4.27
CA HIS A 67 -0.17 -7.93 3.90
C HIS A 67 -0.70 -9.36 4.05
N GLY A 68 -1.69 -9.57 4.93
CA GLY A 68 -2.40 -10.85 5.08
C GLY A 68 -3.06 -11.37 3.80
N LEU A 69 -3.23 -10.53 2.77
CA LEU A 69 -3.70 -10.95 1.43
C LEU A 69 -2.71 -11.88 0.71
N LEU A 70 -1.44 -11.91 1.10
CA LEU A 70 -0.42 -12.75 0.49
C LEU A 70 -0.73 -14.26 0.61
N GLY A 71 -1.28 -14.69 1.75
CA GLY A 71 -1.45 -16.11 2.07
C GLY A 71 -0.13 -16.90 1.98
N ASP A 72 -0.16 -18.08 1.37
CA ASP A 72 1.02 -18.95 1.18
C ASP A 72 1.81 -18.64 -0.10
N LEU A 73 1.52 -17.53 -0.78
CA LEU A 73 2.13 -17.17 -2.06
C LEU A 73 3.49 -16.48 -1.89
N LYS A 74 4.29 -16.44 -2.96
CA LYS A 74 5.51 -15.62 -3.01
C LYS A 74 5.21 -14.15 -3.29
N LYS A 75 4.24 -13.90 -4.17
CA LYS A 75 3.69 -12.58 -4.50
C LYS A 75 2.16 -12.71 -4.51
N CYS A 76 1.46 -11.70 -4.01
CA CYS A 76 0.00 -11.68 -4.07
C CYS A 76 -0.47 -11.64 -5.53
N GLU A 77 -1.50 -12.40 -5.86
CA GLU A 77 -2.10 -12.38 -7.20
C GLU A 77 -2.70 -11.02 -7.57
N ASN A 78 -2.96 -10.17 -6.58
CA ASN A 78 -3.76 -8.96 -6.73
C ASN A 78 -3.01 -7.73 -6.29
N VAL A 79 -3.26 -6.67 -7.05
CA VAL A 79 -2.72 -5.33 -6.83
C VAL A 79 -3.79 -4.44 -6.20
N ILE A 80 -3.35 -3.52 -5.35
CA ILE A 80 -4.20 -2.49 -4.74
C ILE A 80 -3.55 -1.14 -5.02
N SER A 81 -4.36 -0.16 -5.39
CA SER A 81 -3.91 1.19 -5.68
C SER A 81 -4.36 2.16 -4.59
N PHE A 82 -3.43 2.95 -4.08
CA PHE A 82 -3.69 4.04 -3.14
C PHE A 82 -3.41 5.36 -3.83
N GLU A 83 -4.41 6.23 -3.93
CA GLU A 83 -4.38 7.34 -4.88
C GLU A 83 -4.73 8.67 -4.20
N ILE A 84 -3.92 9.70 -4.46
CA ILE A 84 -4.15 11.09 -4.05
C ILE A 84 -4.47 11.88 -5.32
N ILE A 85 -5.71 12.32 -5.45
CA ILE A 85 -6.23 12.97 -6.64
C ILE A 85 -6.56 14.41 -6.29
N SER A 86 -5.88 15.34 -6.94
CA SER A 86 -6.13 16.77 -6.83
C SER A 86 -6.65 17.32 -8.15
N THR A 87 -7.69 18.15 -8.05
CA THR A 87 -8.30 18.87 -9.18
C THR A 87 -8.61 20.29 -8.72
N GLY A 88 -8.50 21.28 -9.61
CA GLY A 88 -8.80 22.67 -9.25
C GLY A 88 -10.24 22.90 -8.79
N GLU A 89 -11.20 22.06 -9.19
CA GLU A 89 -12.62 22.19 -8.83
C GLU A 89 -12.98 21.45 -7.54
N LYS A 90 -12.45 20.24 -7.33
CA LYS A 90 -12.87 19.35 -6.23
C LYS A 90 -11.85 19.23 -5.11
N GLY A 91 -10.69 19.86 -5.26
CA GLY A 91 -9.58 19.80 -4.31
C GLY A 91 -8.91 18.43 -4.25
N ILE A 92 -8.19 18.17 -3.16
CA ILE A 92 -7.44 16.95 -2.89
C ILE A 92 -8.37 15.90 -2.27
N ARG A 93 -8.38 14.70 -2.83
CA ARG A 93 -9.19 13.55 -2.39
C ARG A 93 -8.36 12.29 -2.37
N PHE A 94 -8.66 11.41 -1.41
CA PHE A 94 -7.97 10.15 -1.21
C PHE A 94 -8.84 8.99 -1.69
N PHE A 95 -8.23 8.04 -2.38
CA PHE A 95 -8.90 6.89 -2.95
C PHE A 95 -8.13 5.60 -2.72
N VAL A 96 -8.86 4.51 -2.61
CA VAL A 96 -8.32 3.15 -2.62
C VAL A 96 -9.04 2.37 -3.71
N VAL A 97 -8.29 1.76 -4.62
CA VAL A 97 -8.83 0.95 -5.70
C VAL A 97 -8.37 -0.48 -5.55
N SER A 98 -9.33 -1.39 -5.53
CA SER A 98 -9.07 -2.82 -5.31
C SER A 98 -10.00 -3.69 -6.16
N PRO A 99 -9.65 -4.97 -6.38
CA PRO A 99 -10.54 -5.91 -7.03
C PRO A 99 -11.85 -6.05 -6.24
N LYS A 100 -12.98 -6.18 -6.95
CA LYS A 100 -14.32 -6.26 -6.34
C LYS A 100 -14.44 -7.23 -5.16
N TYR A 101 -13.80 -8.40 -5.23
CA TYR A 101 -13.88 -9.42 -4.18
C TYR A 101 -13.00 -9.12 -2.96
N LEU A 102 -11.99 -8.25 -3.10
CA LEU A 102 -11.15 -7.77 -1.99
C LEU A 102 -11.69 -6.48 -1.36
N ALA A 103 -12.55 -5.75 -2.06
CA ALA A 103 -13.02 -4.43 -1.65
C ALA A 103 -13.55 -4.39 -0.21
N LYS A 104 -14.41 -5.35 0.19
CA LYS A 104 -14.95 -5.39 1.56
C LYS A 104 -13.89 -5.68 2.63
N PHE A 105 -12.86 -6.47 2.31
CA PHE A 105 -11.74 -6.67 3.22
C PHE A 105 -10.91 -5.40 3.37
N VAL A 106 -10.57 -4.74 2.25
CA VAL A 106 -9.80 -3.50 2.24
C VAL A 106 -10.54 -2.38 2.97
N GLU A 107 -11.84 -2.21 2.69
CA GLU A 107 -12.74 -1.29 3.40
C GLU A 107 -12.72 -1.54 4.91
N GLY A 108 -12.80 -2.81 5.32
CA GLY A 108 -12.70 -3.21 6.73
C GLY A 108 -11.37 -2.82 7.37
N GLN A 109 -10.24 -2.96 6.66
CA GLN A 109 -8.93 -2.55 7.17
C GLN A 109 -8.80 -1.03 7.30
N VAL A 110 -9.37 -0.26 6.37
CA VAL A 110 -9.44 1.20 6.48
C VAL A 110 -10.27 1.59 7.71
N TYR A 111 -11.46 1.00 7.90
CA TYR A 111 -12.31 1.27 9.07
C TYR A 111 -11.69 0.87 10.40
N ALA A 112 -10.86 -0.18 10.44
CA ALA A 112 -10.19 -0.61 11.65
C ALA A 112 -9.23 0.46 12.20
N GLN A 113 -8.54 1.18 11.29
CA GLN A 113 -7.56 2.21 11.65
C GLN A 113 -8.17 3.62 11.66
N TYR A 114 -9.19 3.84 10.84
CA TYR A 114 -9.93 5.10 10.72
C TYR A 114 -11.45 4.87 10.95
N PRO A 115 -11.89 4.65 12.21
CA PRO A 115 -13.30 4.29 12.49
C PRO A 115 -14.33 5.31 12.03
N ASN A 116 -13.94 6.59 11.99
CA ASN A 116 -14.79 7.72 11.62
C ASN A 116 -14.68 8.09 10.13
N ALA A 117 -14.00 7.28 9.30
CA ALA A 117 -13.91 7.52 7.87
C ALA A 117 -15.30 7.44 7.19
N ASP A 118 -15.57 8.34 6.26
CA ASP A 118 -16.69 8.22 5.32
C ASP A 118 -16.15 7.62 4.02
N ILE A 119 -16.35 6.31 3.86
CA ILE A 119 -15.95 5.57 2.67
C ILE A 119 -17.16 5.49 1.73
N LYS A 120 -16.95 5.82 0.46
CA LYS A 120 -17.98 5.73 -0.58
C LYS A 120 -17.45 5.05 -1.83
N TYR A 121 -18.19 4.07 -2.33
CA TYR A 121 -17.97 3.53 -3.66
C TYR A 121 -18.40 4.56 -4.70
N VAL A 122 -17.46 5.00 -5.54
CA VAL A 122 -17.71 6.02 -6.56
C VAL A 122 -17.41 5.49 -7.96
N LYS A 123 -17.93 6.19 -8.96
CA LYS A 123 -17.49 5.98 -10.34
C LYS A 123 -16.01 6.37 -10.46
N ASP A 124 -15.27 5.60 -11.25
CA ASP A 124 -13.86 5.87 -11.51
C ASP A 124 -13.68 7.28 -12.09
N TYR A 125 -12.86 8.09 -11.41
CA TYR A 125 -12.61 9.48 -11.76
C TYR A 125 -11.87 9.59 -13.09
N THR A 126 -11.16 8.54 -13.52
CA THR A 126 -10.47 8.49 -14.82
C THR A 126 -11.43 8.51 -16.02
N LEU A 127 -12.72 8.23 -15.79
CA LEU A 127 -13.77 8.29 -16.82
C LEU A 127 -14.27 9.71 -17.08
N GLU A 128 -13.93 10.69 -16.23
CA GLU A 128 -14.21 12.09 -16.48
C GLU A 128 -13.33 12.56 -17.66
N LYS A 129 -13.95 12.94 -18.77
CA LYS A 129 -13.20 13.37 -19.97
C LYS A 129 -12.42 14.62 -19.65
N SER A 130 -11.11 14.57 -19.92
CA SER A 130 -10.30 15.78 -19.96
C SER A 130 -10.85 16.72 -21.04
N GLN A 131 -10.77 18.03 -20.79
CA GLN A 131 -11.23 19.03 -21.75
C GLN A 131 -10.43 18.89 -23.06
N ASN A 132 -11.10 19.06 -24.21
CA ASN A 132 -10.42 19.01 -25.51
C ASN A 132 -9.30 20.07 -25.55
N GLY A 133 -8.08 19.64 -25.87
CA GLY A 133 -6.90 20.51 -25.97
C GLY A 133 -6.05 20.60 -24.70
N SER A 134 -6.27 19.76 -23.69
CA SER A 134 -5.39 19.69 -22.51
C SER A 134 -4.13 18.86 -22.79
N PHE A 135 -3.03 19.22 -22.13
CA PHE A 135 -1.76 18.52 -22.15
C PHE A 135 -1.66 17.63 -20.93
N ILE A 136 -1.36 16.35 -21.16
CA ILE A 136 -1.12 15.36 -20.11
C ILE A 136 0.37 15.08 -20.04
N THR A 137 0.95 15.20 -18.85
CA THR A 137 2.33 14.80 -18.58
C THR A 137 2.31 13.69 -17.54
N THR A 138 3.18 12.69 -17.70
CA THR A 138 3.25 11.54 -16.80
C THR A 138 4.66 11.35 -16.28
N GLY A 139 4.78 10.79 -15.08
CA GLY A 139 6.06 10.37 -14.52
C GLY A 139 5.88 9.13 -13.66
N GLU A 140 6.94 8.33 -13.60
CA GLU A 140 7.08 7.22 -12.67
C GLU A 140 8.18 7.57 -11.66
N VAL A 141 7.98 7.20 -10.40
CA VAL A 141 8.93 7.43 -9.32
C VAL A 141 9.33 6.08 -8.72
N GLU A 142 10.63 5.83 -8.74
CA GLU A 142 11.27 4.57 -8.35
C GLU A 142 12.37 4.81 -7.30
N PHE A 143 12.88 3.74 -6.72
CA PHE A 143 14.09 3.81 -5.92
C PHE A 143 15.35 4.02 -6.76
N VAL A 144 16.26 4.87 -6.27
CA VAL A 144 17.56 5.09 -6.90
C VAL A 144 18.55 3.98 -6.56
N LYS A 145 18.49 3.45 -5.34
CA LYS A 145 19.31 2.33 -4.86
C LYS A 145 18.46 1.07 -4.73
N ASP A 146 19.14 -0.04 -4.54
CA ASP A 146 18.50 -1.32 -4.26
C ASP A 146 17.49 -1.26 -3.10
N TYR A 147 16.41 -2.04 -3.19
CA TYR A 147 15.33 -2.05 -2.21
C TYR A 147 15.79 -2.43 -0.79
N ILE A 148 16.97 -3.03 -0.61
CA ILE A 148 17.51 -3.29 0.74
C ILE A 148 17.74 -2.00 1.53
N PHE A 149 18.02 -0.88 0.85
CA PHE A 149 18.21 0.41 1.48
C PHE A 149 16.85 1.07 1.75
N PRO A 150 16.58 1.54 2.99
CA PRO A 150 15.35 2.25 3.31
C PRO A 150 15.34 3.69 2.81
N ILE A 151 14.17 4.29 2.68
CA ILE A 151 14.01 5.75 2.68
C ILE A 151 13.83 6.30 4.10
N LYS A 152 13.91 7.63 4.26
CA LYS A 152 13.37 8.27 5.46
C LYS A 152 11.88 7.96 5.59
N THR A 153 11.44 7.81 6.81
CA THR A 153 10.10 7.39 7.16
C THR A 153 9.42 8.49 7.98
N PHE A 154 8.11 8.38 8.20
CA PHE A 154 7.36 9.31 9.05
C PHE A 154 7.94 9.42 10.47
N ARG A 155 8.72 8.44 10.96
CA ARG A 155 9.38 8.50 12.26
C ARG A 155 10.52 9.52 12.31
N ASP A 156 11.06 9.91 11.15
CA ASP A 156 12.18 10.85 11.00
C ASP A 156 11.73 12.31 10.84
N PHE A 157 10.42 12.59 10.78
CA PHE A 157 9.87 13.93 10.58
C PHE A 157 9.15 14.47 11.82
N GLU A 158 9.33 15.77 12.08
CA GLU A 158 8.58 16.49 13.12
C GLU A 158 7.17 16.85 12.65
N VAL A 159 7.03 17.13 11.35
CA VAL A 159 5.76 17.44 10.67
C VAL A 159 5.41 16.27 9.76
N ASP A 160 4.11 15.98 9.65
CA ASP A 160 3.64 14.88 8.82
C ASP A 160 4.14 14.99 7.37
N PRO A 161 4.84 13.98 6.81
CA PRO A 161 5.39 14.04 5.46
C PRO A 161 4.32 14.15 4.37
N LEU A 162 3.08 13.76 4.65
CA LEU A 162 1.96 13.92 3.71
C LEU A 162 1.72 15.40 3.38
N ALA A 163 1.99 16.32 4.31
CA ALA A 163 1.78 17.75 4.10
C ALA A 163 2.60 18.31 2.91
N ALA A 164 3.81 17.78 2.68
CA ALA A 164 4.62 18.18 1.54
C ALA A 164 4.09 17.60 0.22
N ILE A 165 3.61 16.35 0.24
CA ILE A 165 3.00 15.70 -0.94
C ILE A 165 1.71 16.43 -1.33
N THR A 166 0.80 16.65 -0.38
CA THR A 166 -0.47 17.34 -0.62
C THR A 166 -0.24 18.81 -0.95
N GLY A 167 0.73 19.46 -0.31
CA GLY A 167 1.12 20.84 -0.58
C GLY A 167 1.52 21.05 -2.04
N ALA A 168 2.33 20.15 -2.60
CA ALA A 168 2.79 20.21 -3.98
C ALA A 168 1.67 20.12 -5.02
N VAL A 169 0.51 19.56 -4.65
CA VAL A 169 -0.66 19.40 -5.54
C VAL A 169 -1.87 20.22 -5.10
N SER A 170 -1.70 21.20 -4.21
CA SER A 170 -2.82 21.96 -3.61
C SER A 170 -3.25 23.20 -4.41
N ASP A 171 -2.33 23.80 -5.18
CA ASP A 171 -2.55 25.01 -5.95
C ASP A 171 -2.76 24.70 -7.45
N LEU A 172 -3.98 24.24 -7.73
CA LEU A 172 -4.44 23.89 -9.08
C LEU A 172 -5.61 24.79 -9.49
N LYS A 173 -5.57 25.27 -10.74
CA LYS A 173 -6.67 26.04 -11.35
C LYS A 173 -7.75 25.12 -11.88
N ILE A 174 -8.94 25.67 -12.13
CA ILE A 174 -10.03 24.97 -12.83
C ILE A 174 -9.49 24.43 -14.17
N GLY A 175 -9.73 23.15 -14.45
CA GLY A 175 -9.19 22.42 -15.59
C GLY A 175 -7.82 21.78 -15.38
N GLU A 176 -7.09 22.12 -14.30
CA GLU A 176 -5.83 21.49 -13.92
C GLU A 176 -6.06 20.32 -12.96
N SER A 177 -5.24 19.26 -13.10
CA SER A 177 -5.27 18.12 -12.18
C SER A 177 -3.88 17.53 -11.95
N ALA A 178 -3.69 16.94 -10.78
CA ALA A 178 -2.52 16.15 -10.43
C ALA A 178 -2.97 14.88 -9.71
N TRP A 179 -2.62 13.72 -10.26
CA TRP A 179 -3.00 12.41 -9.78
C TRP A 179 -1.75 11.65 -9.38
N ILE A 180 -1.67 11.26 -8.11
CA ILE A 180 -0.57 10.46 -7.57
C ILE A 180 -1.15 9.08 -7.25
N GLN A 181 -0.53 8.04 -7.80
CA GLN A 181 -0.90 6.65 -7.61
C GLN A 181 0.27 5.91 -6.96
N VAL A 182 0.03 5.28 -5.81
CA VAL A 182 0.92 4.33 -5.16
C VAL A 182 0.28 2.95 -5.31
N ILE A 183 0.72 2.21 -6.31
CA ILE A 183 0.23 0.85 -6.55
C ILE A 183 1.11 -0.15 -5.81
N VAL A 184 0.50 -1.10 -5.11
CA VAL A 184 1.21 -2.04 -4.25
C VAL A 184 0.72 -3.47 -4.40
N ARG A 185 1.60 -4.43 -4.11
CA ARG A 185 1.32 -5.86 -4.04
C ARG A 185 2.10 -6.49 -2.88
N PRO A 186 1.45 -7.18 -1.92
CA PRO A 186 2.16 -7.90 -0.87
C PRO A 186 3.16 -8.91 -1.44
N VAL A 187 4.35 -9.00 -0.84
CA VAL A 187 5.38 -9.99 -1.19
C VAL A 187 5.88 -10.75 0.03
N ASP A 188 6.33 -11.98 -0.20
CA ASP A 188 6.93 -12.84 0.81
C ASP A 188 8.31 -12.32 1.24
N ASN A 189 8.85 -12.88 2.33
CA ASN A 189 10.05 -12.41 3.02
C ASN A 189 11.37 -12.68 2.27
N PHE A 190 11.35 -13.02 0.97
CA PHE A 190 12.57 -13.37 0.22
C PHE A 190 13.60 -12.22 0.19
N TRP A 191 13.14 -10.97 0.16
CA TRP A 191 13.98 -9.77 0.13
C TRP A 191 14.76 -9.54 1.43
N GLN A 192 14.26 -10.05 2.56
CA GLN A 192 14.94 -9.96 3.86
C GLN A 192 16.23 -10.79 3.87
N ASP A 193 16.28 -11.89 3.12
CA ASP A 193 17.49 -12.70 3.01
C ASP A 193 18.60 -11.98 2.23
N ASP A 194 18.23 -11.13 1.27
CA ASP A 194 19.19 -10.30 0.53
C ASP A 194 19.77 -9.19 1.43
N SER A 195 18.96 -8.57 2.29
CA SER A 195 19.44 -7.69 3.36
C SER A 195 20.41 -8.40 4.31
N LYS A 196 20.11 -9.62 4.78
CA LYS A 196 21.00 -10.41 5.66
C LYS A 196 22.34 -10.71 4.99
N LYS A 197 22.34 -11.06 3.70
CA LYS A 197 23.56 -11.31 2.92
C LYS A 197 24.41 -10.04 2.83
N TYR A 198 23.79 -8.89 2.56
CA TYR A 198 24.48 -7.60 2.53
C TYR A 198 25.13 -7.27 3.87
N ILE A 199 24.35 -7.29 4.96
CA ILE A 199 24.83 -7.00 6.32
C ILE A 199 26.00 -7.92 6.70
N SER A 200 25.85 -9.23 6.44
CA SER A 200 26.89 -10.21 6.76
C SER A 200 28.18 -9.97 5.97
N ALA A 201 28.07 -9.64 4.68
CA ALA A 201 29.22 -9.39 3.83
C ALA A 201 29.97 -8.10 4.22
N ILE A 202 29.26 -7.02 4.58
CA ILE A 202 29.87 -5.80 5.10
C ILE A 202 30.57 -6.04 6.45
N ARG A 203 29.91 -6.76 7.38
CA ARG A 203 30.51 -7.12 8.69
C ARG A 203 31.75 -8.03 8.55
N GLU A 204 31.82 -8.82 7.48
CA GLU A 204 32.98 -9.66 7.14
C GLU A 204 34.08 -8.89 6.39
N GLY A 205 33.93 -7.58 6.16
CA GLY A 205 34.93 -6.75 5.49
C GLY A 205 35.04 -6.97 3.98
N LYS A 206 34.00 -7.53 3.35
CA LYS A 206 33.98 -7.69 1.89
C LYS A 206 33.65 -6.35 1.25
N ASP A 207 34.49 -5.88 0.32
CA ASP A 207 34.19 -4.72 -0.51
C ASP A 207 33.04 -5.05 -1.47
N LEU A 208 31.85 -4.55 -1.15
CA LEU A 208 30.68 -4.67 -1.99
C LEU A 208 30.53 -3.39 -2.81
N ASN A 209 30.85 -3.47 -4.10
CA ASN A 209 30.53 -2.39 -5.03
C ASN A 209 29.04 -2.46 -5.42
N ILE A 210 28.47 -1.32 -5.80
CA ILE A 210 27.03 -0.97 -5.91
C ILE A 210 26.17 -1.94 -6.76
N ASN A 211 26.78 -2.81 -7.58
CA ASN A 211 26.09 -3.89 -8.30
C ASN A 211 26.00 -5.22 -7.52
N PHE A 212 25.74 -5.15 -6.22
CA PHE A 212 25.79 -6.29 -5.29
C PHE A 212 24.86 -7.44 -5.71
N LEU A 213 23.57 -7.21 -5.97
CA LEU A 213 22.63 -8.29 -6.35
C LEU A 213 22.99 -8.96 -7.69
N LYS A 214 23.40 -8.18 -8.72
CA LYS A 214 23.88 -8.74 -9.99
C LYS A 214 25.16 -9.57 -9.83
N ARG A 215 26.03 -9.22 -8.88
CA ARG A 215 27.26 -9.98 -8.58
C ARG A 215 27.04 -11.17 -7.66
N ILE A 216 26.10 -11.13 -6.73
CA ILE A 216 25.73 -12.27 -5.89
C ILE A 216 25.31 -13.45 -6.76
N GLY A 217 24.49 -13.23 -7.79
CA GLY A 217 24.12 -14.28 -8.76
C GLY A 217 25.34 -14.98 -9.37
N ILE A 218 26.35 -14.19 -9.79
CA ILE A 218 27.61 -14.69 -10.38
C ILE A 218 28.50 -15.37 -9.31
N PHE A 219 28.53 -14.84 -8.09
CA PHE A 219 29.39 -15.35 -7.01
C PHE A 219 28.85 -16.65 -6.41
N LEU A 220 27.52 -16.83 -6.32
CA LEU A 220 26.92 -18.11 -5.90
C LEU A 220 27.12 -19.19 -6.96
N GLU A 221 27.05 -18.86 -8.25
CA GLU A 221 27.34 -19.79 -9.33
C GLU A 221 28.81 -20.25 -9.29
N GLY A 222 29.73 -19.32 -8.99
CA GLY A 222 31.15 -19.59 -8.78
C GLY A 222 31.44 -20.42 -7.51
N MET A 223 30.79 -20.10 -6.38
CA MET A 223 30.94 -20.84 -5.13
C MET A 223 30.32 -22.23 -5.18
N ALA A 224 29.19 -22.42 -5.86
CA ALA A 224 28.59 -23.74 -6.07
C ALA A 224 29.51 -24.64 -6.92
N LYS A 225 30.19 -24.07 -7.92
CA LYS A 225 31.24 -24.77 -8.69
C LYS A 225 32.49 -25.11 -7.88
N VAL A 226 32.85 -24.29 -6.91
CA VAL A 226 34.01 -24.53 -6.02
C VAL A 226 33.69 -25.55 -4.91
N LEU A 227 32.48 -25.49 -4.34
CA LEU A 227 31.98 -26.45 -3.35
C LEU A 227 31.72 -27.84 -3.95
N ALA A 228 31.37 -27.91 -5.24
CA ALA A 228 31.23 -29.18 -5.95
C ALA A 228 32.59 -29.87 -6.23
N ASN A 229 33.72 -29.15 -6.08
CA ASN A 229 35.01 -29.62 -6.58
C ASN A 229 36.14 -29.76 -5.55
N ASN A 230 35.98 -29.46 -4.26
CA ASN A 230 37.02 -29.83 -3.28
C ASN A 230 36.56 -29.94 -1.83
N GLU A 231 37.06 -31.00 -1.19
CA GLU A 231 37.00 -31.29 0.23
C GLU A 231 37.84 -30.30 1.06
N SER A 232 37.32 -29.99 2.26
CA SER A 232 38.03 -29.47 3.44
C SER A 232 38.76 -28.12 3.33
N SER A 233 38.19 -27.10 3.98
CA SER A 233 38.97 -26.00 4.55
C SER A 233 38.41 -25.58 5.92
N SER A 234 39.30 -25.58 6.91
CA SER A 234 39.14 -25.18 8.31
C SER A 234 38.51 -23.79 8.53
N PRO A 235 37.83 -23.54 9.66
CA PRO A 235 37.18 -22.26 9.93
C PRO A 235 38.22 -21.18 10.29
N SER A 236 38.45 -20.23 9.39
CA SER A 236 39.20 -19.02 9.69
C SER A 236 38.42 -18.17 10.71
N LYS A 237 39.07 -17.81 11.82
CA LYS A 237 38.54 -16.86 12.82
C LYS A 237 38.16 -15.56 12.11
N LYS A 238 36.87 -15.20 12.15
CA LYS A 238 36.36 -13.94 11.60
C LYS A 238 36.93 -12.78 12.42
N GLU A 239 37.84 -12.03 11.83
CA GLU A 239 38.27 -10.74 12.37
C GLU A 239 37.09 -9.77 12.21
N VAL A 240 36.53 -9.29 13.32
CA VAL A 240 35.41 -8.34 13.29
C VAL A 240 35.98 -7.01 12.81
N VAL A 241 35.68 -6.65 11.57
CA VAL A 241 36.07 -5.34 11.00
C VAL A 241 35.33 -4.24 11.76
N ARG A 242 36.07 -3.23 12.24
CA ARG A 242 35.46 -2.02 12.82
C ARG A 242 34.87 -1.19 11.70
N LEU A 243 33.55 -1.06 11.70
CA LEU A 243 32.81 -0.27 10.73
C LEU A 243 32.98 1.23 11.00
N ALA A 244 32.93 2.04 9.94
CA ALA A 244 32.83 3.49 10.10
C ALA A 244 31.44 3.86 10.68
N PRO A 245 31.31 4.95 11.45
CA PRO A 245 30.03 5.33 12.07
C PRO A 245 28.84 5.42 11.10
N GLY A 246 29.05 5.93 9.87
CA GLY A 246 28.00 6.00 8.86
C GLY A 246 27.61 4.64 8.25
N GLN A 247 28.52 3.66 8.26
CA GLN A 247 28.18 2.30 7.83
C GLN A 247 27.38 1.55 8.91
N GLU A 248 27.66 1.80 10.19
CA GLU A 248 26.91 1.18 11.28
C GLU A 248 25.46 1.68 11.33
N GLU A 249 25.25 2.98 11.12
CA GLU A 249 23.90 3.56 10.96
C GLU A 249 23.16 2.96 9.75
N GLU A 250 23.81 2.89 8.59
CA GLU A 250 23.24 2.27 7.39
C GLU A 250 22.79 0.83 7.65
N LEU A 251 23.66 -0.01 8.23
CA LEU A 251 23.31 -1.40 8.56
C LEU A 251 22.15 -1.48 9.56
N SER A 252 22.13 -0.62 10.58
CA SER A 252 21.03 -0.56 11.55
C SER A 252 19.69 -0.21 10.89
N GLN A 253 19.68 0.73 9.95
CA GLN A 253 18.47 1.08 9.20
C GLN A 253 17.99 -0.06 8.30
N ILE A 254 18.92 -0.76 7.63
CA ILE A 254 18.59 -1.97 6.85
C ILE A 254 18.01 -3.06 7.77
N GLU A 255 18.61 -3.27 8.94
CA GLU A 255 18.10 -4.19 9.97
C GLU A 255 16.68 -3.82 10.42
N ASN A 256 16.41 -2.54 10.65
CA ASN A 256 15.06 -2.06 11.01
C ASN A 256 14.04 -2.24 9.87
N LYS A 257 14.45 -2.02 8.61
CA LYS A 257 13.59 -2.21 7.43
C LYS A 257 13.13 -3.66 7.32
N MET A 258 14.06 -4.61 7.43
CA MET A 258 13.79 -6.05 7.24
C MET A 258 12.96 -6.71 8.36
N LEU A 259 12.75 -6.03 9.50
CA LEU A 259 11.88 -6.54 10.56
C LEU A 259 10.39 -6.42 10.23
N LYS A 260 10.04 -5.70 9.17
CA LYS A 260 8.66 -5.44 8.76
C LYS A 260 8.33 -6.21 7.48
N VAL A 261 7.04 -6.42 7.25
CA VAL A 261 6.53 -7.04 6.01
C VAL A 261 6.62 -6.06 4.84
N GLY A 262 6.75 -6.61 3.62
CA GLY A 262 7.09 -5.86 2.41
C GLY A 262 6.04 -5.95 1.29
N PHE A 263 6.07 -4.94 0.43
CA PHE A 263 5.22 -4.82 -0.75
C PHE A 263 6.08 -4.41 -1.95
N GLU A 264 5.84 -5.04 -3.09
CA GLU A 264 6.19 -4.44 -4.37
C GLU A 264 5.40 -3.16 -4.56
N PHE A 265 6.03 -2.13 -5.10
CA PHE A 265 5.35 -0.87 -5.36
C PHE A 265 5.84 -0.19 -6.64
N VAL A 266 4.98 0.67 -7.18
CA VAL A 266 5.34 1.71 -8.17
C VAL A 266 4.58 2.98 -7.80
N ILE A 267 5.22 4.13 -7.94
CA ILE A 267 4.57 5.43 -7.80
C ILE A 267 4.43 6.07 -9.18
N ARG A 268 3.22 6.47 -9.56
CA ARG A 268 2.96 7.20 -10.79
C ARG A 268 2.35 8.54 -10.50
N VAL A 269 2.73 9.53 -11.30
CA VAL A 269 2.18 10.87 -11.26
C VAL A 269 1.67 11.21 -12.65
N VAL A 270 0.40 11.60 -12.74
CA VAL A 270 -0.23 12.07 -13.98
C VAL A 270 -0.74 13.48 -13.74
N THR A 271 -0.34 14.41 -14.59
CA THR A 271 -0.77 15.81 -14.52
C THR A 271 -1.46 16.23 -15.79
N ASN A 272 -2.36 17.20 -15.66
CA ASN A 272 -3.10 17.76 -16.76
C ASN A 272 -3.21 19.27 -16.61
N ALA A 273 -2.97 20.00 -17.71
CA ALA A 273 -3.19 21.44 -17.77
C ALA A 273 -3.55 21.90 -19.19
N ASP A 274 -3.95 23.16 -19.34
CA ASP A 274 -4.22 23.81 -20.63
C ASP A 274 -2.94 24.08 -21.45
N ASN A 275 -1.78 24.06 -20.81
CA ASN A 275 -0.48 24.30 -21.40
C ASN A 275 0.53 23.23 -20.96
N GLN A 276 1.34 22.73 -21.90
CA GLN A 276 2.39 21.75 -21.65
C GLN A 276 3.35 22.19 -20.53
N VAL A 277 3.84 23.43 -20.57
CA VAL A 277 4.81 23.94 -19.57
C VAL A 277 4.21 23.90 -18.15
N ARG A 278 2.90 24.19 -18.04
CA ARG A 278 2.20 24.14 -16.76
C ARG A 278 2.02 22.69 -16.29
N SER A 279 1.62 21.79 -17.17
CA SER A 279 1.48 20.36 -16.87
C SER A 279 2.80 19.75 -16.38
N GLU A 280 3.92 20.09 -17.04
CA GLU A 280 5.28 19.66 -16.66
C GLU A 280 5.73 20.28 -15.33
N GLN A 281 5.37 21.54 -15.07
CA GLN A 281 5.67 22.19 -13.78
C GLN A 281 4.95 21.49 -12.63
N ILE A 282 3.65 21.19 -12.77
CA ILE A 282 2.89 20.46 -11.75
C ILE A 282 3.51 19.07 -11.50
N LEU A 283 3.93 18.38 -12.58
CA LEU A 283 4.59 17.08 -12.46
C LEU A 283 5.90 17.20 -11.68
N ARG A 284 6.72 18.20 -12.02
CA ARG A 284 7.99 18.45 -11.34
C ARG A 284 7.78 18.76 -9.86
N ASP A 285 6.79 19.57 -9.52
CA ASP A 285 6.48 19.93 -8.12
C ASP A 285 6.02 18.69 -7.34
N ALA A 286 5.13 17.87 -7.92
CA ALA A 286 4.68 16.61 -7.32
C ALA A 286 5.85 15.62 -7.13
N VAL A 287 6.70 15.42 -8.14
CA VAL A 287 7.87 14.53 -8.06
C VAL A 287 8.90 15.05 -7.04
N ALA A 288 9.09 16.37 -6.97
CA ALA A 288 10.00 17.01 -6.02
C ALA A 288 9.55 16.80 -4.57
N SER A 289 8.26 16.69 -4.30
CA SER A 289 7.75 16.42 -2.95
C SER A 289 8.28 15.11 -2.36
N PHE A 290 8.52 14.08 -3.19
CA PHE A 290 9.12 12.81 -2.76
C PHE A 290 10.60 12.91 -2.40
N LYS A 291 11.30 14.00 -2.76
CA LYS A 291 12.71 14.17 -2.40
C LYS A 291 12.93 14.33 -0.90
N GLN A 292 11.92 14.72 -0.12
CA GLN A 292 12.01 14.81 1.34
C GLN A 292 12.40 13.48 2.00
N PHE A 293 12.09 12.34 1.37
CA PHE A 293 12.40 11.01 1.87
C PHE A 293 13.87 10.58 1.63
N THR A 294 14.67 11.45 1.01
CA THR A 294 16.06 11.17 0.65
C THR A 294 17.01 11.36 1.83
N THR A 295 17.98 10.47 1.97
CA THR A 295 19.21 10.68 2.76
C THR A 295 20.45 10.48 1.90
N ALA A 296 21.61 10.96 2.37
CA ALA A 296 22.86 10.82 1.65
C ALA A 296 23.32 9.35 1.54
N HIS A 297 23.09 8.53 2.58
CA HIS A 297 23.62 7.17 2.67
C HIS A 297 22.55 6.08 2.44
N LEU A 298 21.26 6.34 2.66
CA LEU A 298 20.19 5.37 2.37
C LEU A 298 19.62 5.57 0.96
N ASN A 299 18.37 5.14 0.73
CA ASN A 299 17.69 5.23 -0.55
C ASN A 299 17.03 6.61 -0.75
N SER A 300 16.59 6.84 -1.99
CA SER A 300 15.87 8.04 -2.39
C SER A 300 14.86 7.71 -3.47
N LEU A 301 13.78 8.48 -3.51
CA LEU A 301 12.81 8.42 -4.60
C LEU A 301 13.19 9.42 -5.70
N SER A 302 13.16 8.98 -6.95
CA SER A 302 13.39 9.87 -8.10
C SER A 302 12.50 9.51 -9.28
N TYR A 303 12.30 10.49 -10.16
CA TYR A 303 11.79 10.25 -11.50
C TYR A 303 12.58 9.13 -12.17
N SER A 304 11.89 8.13 -12.73
CA SER A 304 12.52 6.99 -13.41
C SER A 304 13.30 7.46 -14.63
N LEU A 305 14.51 6.93 -14.78
CA LEU A 305 15.37 7.21 -15.92
C LEU A 305 15.05 6.33 -17.13
N GLU A 306 14.18 5.34 -16.96
CA GLU A 306 13.76 4.47 -18.05
C GLU A 306 12.96 5.27 -19.10
N GLU A 307 13.37 5.13 -20.37
CA GLU A 307 12.70 5.78 -21.49
C GLU A 307 11.37 5.07 -21.80
N ARG A 308 10.34 5.33 -20.98
CA ARG A 308 8.96 4.91 -21.23
C ARG A 308 8.19 6.05 -21.89
N GLU A 309 7.34 5.71 -22.86
CA GLU A 309 6.48 6.71 -23.48
C GLU A 309 5.42 7.20 -22.48
N ALA A 310 5.16 8.51 -22.44
CA ALA A 310 4.16 9.08 -21.53
C ALA A 310 2.77 8.45 -21.70
N LYS A 311 2.43 8.04 -22.92
CA LYS A 311 1.18 7.34 -23.23
C LYS A 311 1.11 5.97 -22.57
N GLU A 312 2.22 5.26 -22.47
CA GLU A 312 2.30 3.94 -21.83
C GLU A 312 2.09 4.06 -20.33
N ILE A 313 2.80 4.97 -19.67
CA ILE A 313 2.63 5.26 -18.23
C ILE A 313 1.18 5.67 -17.94
N TYR A 314 0.57 6.47 -18.83
CA TYR A 314 -0.83 6.86 -18.69
C TYR A 314 -1.77 5.66 -18.79
N GLN A 315 -1.59 4.73 -19.75
CA GLN A 315 -2.41 3.52 -19.83
C GLN A 315 -2.24 2.62 -18.60
N ASP A 316 -1.00 2.45 -18.13
CA ASP A 316 -0.71 1.69 -16.92
C ASP A 316 -1.36 2.31 -15.68
N PHE A 317 -1.41 3.65 -15.60
CA PHE A 317 -2.12 4.36 -14.55
C PHE A 317 -3.62 4.04 -14.59
N LEU A 318 -4.26 4.12 -15.77
CA LEU A 318 -5.69 3.85 -15.94
C LEU A 318 -6.04 2.41 -15.56
N ASN A 319 -5.22 1.45 -16.00
CA ASN A 319 -5.42 0.04 -15.73
C ASN A 319 -4.97 -0.37 -14.32
N ARG A 320 -4.33 0.53 -13.57
CA ARG A 320 -3.67 0.25 -12.28
C ARG A 320 -2.80 -0.98 -12.43
N LYS A 321 -1.89 -0.92 -13.39
CA LYS A 321 -0.99 -2.01 -13.75
C LYS A 321 0.26 -1.98 -12.87
N LEU A 322 0.66 -3.11 -12.30
CA LEU A 322 1.95 -3.33 -11.65
C LEU A 322 2.62 -4.51 -12.34
N SER A 323 3.73 -4.26 -13.02
CA SER A 323 4.48 -5.28 -13.75
C SER A 323 4.88 -6.45 -12.85
N VAL A 324 4.93 -7.67 -13.38
CA VAL A 324 5.51 -8.82 -12.66
C VAL A 324 7.03 -8.64 -12.47
N GLU A 325 7.66 -7.85 -13.34
CA GLU A 325 9.09 -7.54 -13.33
C GLU A 325 9.47 -6.46 -12.30
N THR A 326 8.49 -5.85 -11.63
CA THR A 326 8.77 -4.88 -10.57
C THR A 326 9.65 -5.51 -9.49
N VAL A 327 10.76 -4.83 -9.20
CA VAL A 327 11.77 -5.26 -8.22
C VAL A 327 11.75 -4.44 -6.94
N ASP A 328 11.20 -3.23 -6.98
CA ASP A 328 11.23 -2.29 -5.87
C ASP A 328 10.29 -2.72 -4.75
N ILE A 329 10.85 -2.84 -3.54
CA ILE A 329 10.15 -3.30 -2.34
C ILE A 329 10.25 -2.27 -1.22
N MET A 330 9.08 -1.81 -0.76
CA MET A 330 8.93 -1.00 0.44
C MET A 330 8.34 -1.84 1.57
N ASN A 331 8.74 -1.55 2.81
CA ASN A 331 8.04 -2.07 3.96
C ASN A 331 6.80 -1.20 4.29
N ILE A 332 5.97 -1.69 5.22
CA ILE A 332 4.74 -1.01 5.66
C ILE A 332 4.96 0.38 6.27
N GLU A 333 6.14 0.65 6.82
CA GLU A 333 6.48 1.95 7.39
C GLU A 333 6.81 2.97 6.30
N GLU A 334 7.60 2.56 5.30
CA GLU A 334 7.92 3.37 4.14
C GLU A 334 6.63 3.69 3.36
N LEU A 335 5.76 2.69 3.15
CA LEU A 335 4.44 2.90 2.53
C LEU A 335 3.56 3.86 3.33
N ALA A 336 3.48 3.70 4.66
CA ALA A 336 2.74 4.60 5.54
C ALA A 336 3.30 6.03 5.56
N SER A 337 4.54 6.22 5.13
CA SER A 337 5.14 7.56 4.98
C SER A 337 4.70 8.26 3.69
N LEU A 338 4.29 7.48 2.68
CA LEU A 338 3.85 7.97 1.36
C LEU A 338 2.34 8.15 1.26
N TYR A 339 1.57 7.26 1.90
CA TYR A 339 0.12 7.28 1.86
C TYR A 339 -0.50 6.94 3.21
N HIS A 340 -1.27 7.87 3.72
CA HIS A 340 -2.15 7.73 4.88
C HIS A 340 -3.24 8.80 4.84
N MET A 341 -4.25 8.67 5.70
CA MET A 341 -5.29 9.69 5.77
C MET A 341 -4.77 10.95 6.46
N PRO A 342 -5.13 12.16 5.97
CA PRO A 342 -4.67 13.40 6.57
C PRO A 342 -5.17 13.54 8.01
N ASN A 343 -4.33 14.10 8.87
CA ASN A 343 -4.66 14.32 10.28
C ASN A 343 -4.68 15.82 10.60
N ILE A 344 -4.95 16.15 11.86
CA ILE A 344 -5.06 17.54 12.34
C ILE A 344 -3.81 18.40 12.10
N SER A 345 -2.62 17.81 11.92
CA SER A 345 -1.39 18.59 11.67
C SER A 345 -1.18 18.91 10.19
N VAL A 346 -1.93 18.26 9.29
CA VAL A 346 -1.89 18.54 7.85
C VAL A 346 -2.83 19.70 7.53
N GLU A 347 -2.27 20.91 7.47
CA GLU A 347 -3.01 22.16 7.21
C GLU A 347 -3.14 22.52 5.72
N THR A 348 -2.79 21.61 4.80
CA THR A 348 -2.88 21.88 3.36
C THR A 348 -4.31 22.30 2.95
N PRO A 349 -4.48 23.40 2.19
CA PRO A 349 -5.79 23.85 1.75
C PRO A 349 -6.43 22.86 0.76
N ASN A 350 -7.73 23.00 0.54
CA ASN A 350 -8.49 22.25 -0.46
C ASN A 350 -8.50 20.71 -0.27
N ILE A 351 -8.09 20.18 0.87
CA ILE A 351 -8.34 18.77 1.22
C ILE A 351 -9.84 18.57 1.44
N ALA A 352 -10.41 17.54 0.82
CA ALA A 352 -11.79 17.13 1.05
C ALA A 352 -11.90 16.36 2.38
N TRP A 353 -12.59 16.97 3.35
CA TRP A 353 -12.87 16.39 4.65
C TRP A 353 -14.31 15.86 4.72
N SER A 354 -14.53 14.86 5.57
CA SER A 354 -15.89 14.45 5.93
C SER A 354 -16.58 15.57 6.72
N ARG A 355 -17.82 15.89 6.35
CA ARG A 355 -18.60 16.98 6.99
C ARG A 355 -19.20 16.59 8.34
N SER A 356 -19.28 15.29 8.64
CA SER A 356 -19.92 14.78 9.86
C SER A 356 -19.35 13.42 10.23
N ARG A 357 -19.15 13.20 11.54
CA ARG A 357 -18.86 11.86 12.06
C ARG A 357 -20.11 11.00 11.89
N LYS A 358 -19.98 9.86 11.23
CA LYS A 358 -21.03 8.84 11.19
C LYS A 358 -20.95 8.03 12.49
N LEU A 359 -22.05 7.96 13.21
CA LEU A 359 -22.18 7.15 14.43
C LEU A 359 -23.04 5.93 14.12
N GLU A 360 -22.70 4.81 14.75
CA GLU A 360 -23.51 3.60 14.66
C GLU A 360 -24.88 3.85 15.31
N PRO A 361 -25.99 3.41 14.69
CA PRO A 361 -27.30 3.47 15.34
C PRO A 361 -27.33 2.64 16.63
N PRO A 362 -28.14 3.01 17.64
CA PRO A 362 -28.35 2.19 18.81
C PRO A 362 -28.84 0.77 18.45
N MET A 363 -28.40 -0.25 19.19
CA MET A 363 -28.83 -1.64 18.94
C MET A 363 -30.33 -1.85 19.13
N ASP A 364 -30.97 -1.02 19.96
CA ASP A 364 -32.41 -1.05 20.26
C ASP A 364 -33.23 -0.09 19.39
N LEU A 365 -32.63 0.43 18.32
CA LEU A 365 -33.29 1.30 17.35
C LEU A 365 -34.55 0.60 16.80
N PRO A 366 -35.76 1.19 16.93
CA PRO A 366 -36.96 0.59 16.37
C PRO A 366 -36.93 0.63 14.85
N VAL A 367 -36.93 -0.53 14.21
CA VAL A 367 -36.76 -0.67 12.75
C VAL A 367 -38.07 -0.93 12.04
N ALA A 368 -38.11 -0.74 10.72
CA ALA A 368 -39.32 -0.94 9.91
C ALA A 368 -39.91 -2.37 10.00
N SER A 369 -39.07 -3.36 10.31
CA SER A 369 -39.51 -4.76 10.48
C SER A 369 -40.18 -5.04 11.85
N ASP A 370 -40.05 -4.13 12.81
CA ASP A 370 -40.70 -4.26 14.12
C ASP A 370 -42.20 -3.97 14.05
N TYR A 371 -42.98 -4.71 14.83
CA TYR A 371 -44.44 -4.58 14.82
C TYR A 371 -44.90 -3.17 15.25
N GLY A 372 -45.63 -2.51 14.35
CA GLY A 372 -46.30 -1.24 14.63
C GLY A 372 -45.38 -0.02 14.67
N VAL A 373 -44.11 -0.15 14.30
CA VAL A 373 -43.19 0.99 14.19
C VAL A 373 -43.67 1.95 13.11
N SER A 374 -43.77 3.24 13.47
CA SER A 374 -44.05 4.31 12.52
C SER A 374 -42.73 4.86 11.98
N VAL A 375 -42.33 4.38 10.82
CA VAL A 375 -41.10 4.81 10.12
C VAL A 375 -41.20 6.30 9.79
N PHE A 376 -40.15 7.06 10.10
CA PHE A 376 -40.08 8.49 9.77
C PHE A 376 -38.70 8.93 9.25
N ALA A 377 -37.69 8.05 9.30
CA ALA A 377 -36.33 8.36 8.87
C ALA A 377 -35.59 7.09 8.43
N GLU A 378 -34.44 7.30 7.77
CA GLU A 378 -33.46 6.29 7.42
C GLU A 378 -32.12 6.68 8.06
N THR A 379 -31.39 5.71 8.61
CA THR A 379 -30.00 5.89 9.03
C THR A 379 -29.09 5.11 8.11
N GLU A 380 -27.91 5.67 7.81
CA GLU A 380 -26.88 5.04 6.99
C GLU A 380 -25.55 4.98 7.75
N TYR A 381 -25.07 3.77 8.05
CA TYR A 381 -23.79 3.53 8.70
C TYR A 381 -23.03 2.41 7.98
N ARG A 382 -21.85 2.72 7.41
CA ARG A 382 -20.99 1.74 6.67
C ARG A 382 -21.75 0.95 5.60
N ASP A 383 -22.44 1.67 4.69
CA ASP A 383 -23.36 1.14 3.66
C ASP A 383 -24.58 0.37 4.17
N TYR A 384 -24.73 0.19 5.48
CA TYR A 384 -25.92 -0.36 6.08
C TYR A 384 -26.98 0.73 6.22
N LYS A 385 -28.08 0.56 5.48
CA LYS A 385 -29.24 1.44 5.55
C LYS A 385 -30.33 0.75 6.34
N GLU A 386 -30.82 1.45 7.35
CA GLU A 386 -31.92 0.97 8.19
C GLU A 386 -33.00 2.04 8.26
N GLU A 387 -34.21 1.67 7.83
CA GLU A 387 -35.39 2.49 8.05
C GLU A 387 -35.82 2.35 9.51
N PHE A 388 -35.95 3.47 10.20
CA PHE A 388 -36.28 3.48 11.62
C PHE A 388 -37.41 4.45 11.95
N GLY A 389 -38.00 4.21 13.12
CA GLY A 389 -39.21 4.88 13.52
C GLY A 389 -39.43 4.95 15.02
N LEU A 390 -40.66 5.29 15.39
CA LEU A 390 -41.12 5.26 16.77
C LEU A 390 -42.00 4.03 17.00
N LYS A 391 -41.80 3.35 18.14
CA LYS A 391 -42.73 2.32 18.62
C LYS A 391 -44.08 2.96 18.97
N PRO A 392 -45.19 2.18 18.93
CA PRO A 392 -46.52 2.70 19.25
C PRO A 392 -46.62 3.44 20.59
N ILE A 393 -45.94 2.93 21.63
CA ILE A 393 -45.93 3.52 22.98
C ILE A 393 -45.21 4.86 23.02
N ASP A 394 -44.11 4.99 22.28
CA ASP A 394 -43.28 6.20 22.26
C ASP A 394 -43.90 7.28 21.38
N ARG A 395 -44.56 6.88 20.28
CA ARG A 395 -45.32 7.79 19.41
C ARG A 395 -46.36 8.60 20.19
N GLN A 396 -47.04 7.99 21.16
CA GLN A 396 -48.03 8.69 22.00
C GLN A 396 -47.39 9.80 22.86
N ARG A 397 -46.10 9.70 23.17
CA ARG A 397 -45.36 10.64 24.03
C ARG A 397 -44.58 11.70 23.26
N HIS A 398 -44.20 11.39 22.02
CA HIS A 398 -43.24 12.19 21.24
C HIS A 398 -43.84 12.82 19.98
N PHE A 399 -45.04 12.40 19.56
CA PHE A 399 -45.70 12.95 18.37
C PHE A 399 -46.85 13.88 18.77
N TYR A 400 -46.78 15.14 18.36
CA TYR A 400 -47.82 16.14 18.59
C TYR A 400 -48.32 16.67 17.25
N LEU A 401 -49.63 16.62 17.03
CA LEU A 401 -50.30 17.30 15.93
C LEU A 401 -50.72 18.69 16.41
N LEU A 402 -49.96 19.71 16.03
CA LEU A 402 -50.27 21.11 16.31
C LEU A 402 -51.17 21.67 15.19
N GLY A 403 -52.48 21.66 15.45
CA GLY A 403 -53.46 22.33 14.60
C GLY A 403 -53.47 23.85 14.80
N LYS A 404 -53.94 24.59 13.80
CA LYS A 404 -54.21 26.03 13.93
C LYS A 404 -55.28 26.23 15.02
N THR A 405 -55.18 27.28 15.84
CA THR A 405 -56.15 27.52 16.90
C THR A 405 -57.57 27.63 16.32
N GLY A 406 -58.50 26.80 16.79
CA GLY A 406 -59.93 26.88 16.46
C GLY A 406 -60.42 26.05 15.27
N VAL A 407 -59.65 25.10 14.73
CA VAL A 407 -60.12 24.23 13.62
C VAL A 407 -60.48 22.79 13.99
N GLY A 408 -60.33 22.39 15.26
CA GLY A 408 -60.65 21.03 15.70
C GLY A 408 -59.53 20.05 15.41
#